data_AF-N8XES6-F1
#
_entry.id   AF-N8XES6-F1
#
_cell.length_a   1.000
_cell.length_b   1.000
_cell.length_c   1.000
_cell.angle_alpha   90.00
_cell.angle_beta   90.00
_cell.angle_gamma   90.00
#
_symmetry.space_group_name_H-M   'P 1'
#
loop_
_entity.id
_entity.type
_entity.pdbx_description
1 polymer ?
#
loop_
_entity_poly.entity_id
_entity_poly.type
_entity_poly.pdbx_seq_one_letter_code
_entity_poly.pdbx_strand_id
1 'polypeptide(L)'
;MSHIAIFEDDIHLGEEATIFLTKSDWIPEGCSIIKLEAFYPKVGVESSFRSLPSKRKLSLLKTVHMGCGGYILSQQAARDLLNLLATYEQLIPVDHIVFKDYMTKFPNQIFQMLPALCIQDHLLGQHVNFPSFLEKDRNIRKGEYEYQIKPKLNFVQKIQRERLRLSAQIIKLLKEFVLVLKGKRLTKVKFK
;
A
#
# COMPACT_ATOMS: atom_id res chain seq x y z
N MET A 1 -18.88 8.71 16.79
CA MET A 1 -17.52 8.25 16.44
C MET A 1 -17.05 9.03 15.22
N SER A 2 -15.90 9.69 15.30
CA SER A 2 -15.34 10.43 14.16
C SER A 2 -14.52 9.55 13.21
N HIS A 3 -13.92 8.48 13.74
CA HIS A 3 -13.07 7.55 12.99
C HIS A 3 -13.32 6.11 13.41
N ILE A 4 -12.96 5.17 12.54
CA ILE A 4 -12.96 3.73 12.78
C ILE A 4 -11.62 3.15 12.30
N ALA A 5 -11.04 2.22 13.05
CA ALA A 5 -9.91 1.42 12.59
C ALA A 5 -10.44 0.10 12.03
N ILE A 6 -9.98 -0.27 10.84
CA ILE A 6 -10.40 -1.46 10.10
C ILE A 6 -9.18 -2.33 9.88
N PHE A 7 -9.30 -3.61 10.19
CA PHE A 7 -8.27 -4.63 10.01
C PHE A 7 -8.88 -5.89 9.39
N GLU A 8 -8.13 -6.55 8.51
CA GLU A 8 -8.37 -7.93 8.11
C GLU A 8 -8.05 -8.90 9.27
N ASP A 9 -8.53 -10.13 9.17
CA ASP A 9 -8.40 -11.17 10.19
C ASP A 9 -6.97 -11.73 10.29
N ASP A 10 -6.17 -11.60 9.23
CA ASP A 10 -4.80 -12.11 9.14
C ASP A 10 -3.71 -11.09 9.54
N ILE A 11 -4.07 -10.08 10.33
CA ILE A 11 -3.18 -8.96 10.67
C ILE A 11 -2.38 -9.21 11.95
N HIS A 12 -1.07 -8.93 11.87
CA HIS A 12 -0.19 -8.80 13.02
C HIS A 12 0.01 -7.32 13.36
N LEU A 13 -0.20 -6.97 14.63
CA LEU A 13 0.03 -5.63 15.16
C LEU A 13 1.49 -5.47 15.61
N GLY A 14 2.04 -4.29 15.35
CA GLY A 14 3.40 -3.92 15.72
C GLY A 14 3.49 -3.32 17.13
N GLU A 15 4.72 -2.96 17.52
CA GLU A 15 5.05 -2.41 18.83
C GLU A 15 4.16 -1.21 19.18
N GLU A 16 3.68 -1.09 20.42
CA GLU A 16 2.93 0.08 20.91
C GLU A 16 1.62 0.38 20.15
N ALA A 17 0.97 -0.62 19.53
CA ALA A 17 -0.27 -0.42 18.78
C ALA A 17 -1.40 0.19 19.62
N THR A 18 -1.48 -0.14 20.91
CA THR A 18 -2.46 0.40 21.85
C THR A 18 -2.51 1.92 21.86
N ILE A 19 -1.36 2.60 21.72
CA ILE A 19 -1.30 4.08 21.69
C ILE A 19 -2.14 4.64 20.54
N PHE A 20 -2.08 3.99 19.39
CA PHE A 20 -2.71 4.46 18.15
C PHE A 20 -4.16 4.00 17.99
N LEU A 21 -4.54 2.89 18.64
CA LEU A 21 -5.87 2.30 18.51
C LEU A 21 -6.84 2.71 19.62
N THR A 22 -6.34 3.24 20.74
CA THR A 22 -7.19 3.68 21.87
C THR A 22 -7.43 5.19 21.91
N LYS A 23 -6.63 5.97 21.18
CA LYS A 23 -6.71 7.43 21.14
C LYS A 23 -6.72 7.93 19.70
N SER A 24 -7.38 9.07 19.47
CA SER A 24 -7.48 9.72 18.15
C SER A 24 -6.88 11.14 18.12
N ASP A 25 -6.33 11.61 19.24
CA ASP A 25 -5.69 12.92 19.42
C ASP A 25 -4.49 13.15 18.48
N TRP A 26 -3.82 12.08 18.08
CA TRP A 26 -2.70 12.12 17.15
C TRP A 26 -3.11 12.29 15.67
N ILE A 27 -4.38 12.02 15.34
CA ILE A 27 -4.91 12.10 13.97
C ILE A 27 -5.03 13.58 13.56
N PRO A 28 -4.43 14.02 12.43
CA PRO A 28 -4.58 15.38 11.94
C PRO A 28 -6.02 15.72 11.55
N GLU A 29 -6.41 16.98 11.74
CA GLU A 29 -7.66 17.48 11.20
C GLU A 29 -7.66 17.41 9.66
N GLY A 30 -8.83 17.13 9.08
CA GLY A 30 -8.97 16.95 7.63
C GLY A 30 -8.35 15.66 7.08
N CYS A 31 -7.83 14.78 7.95
CA CYS A 31 -7.37 13.46 7.56
C CYS A 31 -8.57 12.52 7.32
N SER A 32 -8.64 11.96 6.11
CA SER A 32 -9.72 11.05 5.72
C SER A 32 -9.33 9.60 5.94
N ILE A 33 -8.12 9.23 5.54
CA ILE A 33 -7.64 7.84 5.58
C ILE A 33 -6.20 7.81 6.09
N ILE A 34 -5.92 6.94 7.06
CA ILE A 34 -4.55 6.63 7.50
C ILE A 34 -4.26 5.17 7.21
N LYS A 35 -3.33 4.92 6.28
CA LYS A 35 -2.82 3.59 6.01
C LYS A 35 -1.87 3.16 7.11
N LEU A 36 -2.18 2.03 7.76
CA LEU A 36 -1.44 1.48 8.89
C LEU A 36 -0.57 0.28 8.48
N GLU A 37 -0.86 -0.37 7.36
CA GLU A 37 -0.17 -1.59 6.95
C GLU A 37 1.16 -1.36 6.23
N ALA A 38 2.04 -2.36 6.36
CA ALA A 38 3.16 -2.62 5.46
C ALA A 38 2.75 -3.65 4.42
N PHE A 39 2.58 -3.21 3.17
CA PHE A 39 2.23 -4.08 2.06
C PHE A 39 3.37 -4.16 1.03
N TYR A 40 3.60 -3.09 0.26
CA TYR A 40 4.76 -3.01 -0.62
C TYR A 40 6.00 -2.48 0.10
N PRO A 41 7.20 -2.90 -0.36
CA PRO A 41 8.44 -2.51 0.30
C PRO A 41 8.73 -1.00 0.19
N LYS A 42 8.19 -0.29 -0.81
CA LYS A 42 8.43 1.14 -1.00
C LYS A 42 7.13 1.90 -1.28
N VAL A 43 7.06 3.12 -0.77
CA VAL A 43 5.96 4.06 -0.99
C VAL A 43 6.49 5.47 -1.22
N GLY A 44 5.84 6.21 -2.11
CA GLY A 44 6.10 7.64 -2.31
C GLY A 44 5.21 8.47 -1.40
N VAL A 45 5.84 9.23 -0.50
CA VAL A 45 5.17 10.11 0.45
C VAL A 45 5.70 11.53 0.32
N GLU A 46 5.04 12.48 0.95
CA GLU A 46 5.58 13.82 1.11
C GLU A 46 6.86 13.81 1.95
N SER A 47 7.74 14.78 1.69
CA SER A 47 9.02 14.89 2.40
C SER A 47 8.82 15.36 3.84
N SER A 48 7.85 16.25 4.07
CA SER A 48 7.35 16.64 5.40
C SER A 48 6.62 15.47 6.07
N PHE A 49 6.68 15.47 7.38
CA PHE A 49 5.97 14.49 8.20
C PHE A 49 5.60 15.08 9.54
N ARG A 50 4.53 14.56 10.13
CA ARG A 50 4.20 14.78 11.53
C ARG A 50 4.87 13.70 12.37
N SER A 51 5.64 14.10 13.39
CA SER A 51 6.16 13.17 14.38
C SER A 51 5.03 12.67 15.28
N LEU A 52 5.00 11.37 15.52
CA LEU A 52 4.06 10.69 16.41
C LEU A 52 4.83 9.99 17.55
N PRO A 53 4.14 9.49 18.59
CA PRO A 53 4.75 8.63 19.60
C PRO A 53 5.47 7.41 19.01
N SER A 54 6.29 6.75 19.83
CA SER A 54 6.99 5.50 19.46
C SER A 54 7.84 5.60 18.19
N LYS A 55 8.40 6.79 17.92
CA LYS A 55 9.21 7.10 16.73
C LYS A 55 8.48 6.88 15.40
N ARG A 56 7.14 6.80 15.42
CA ARG A 56 6.32 6.76 14.21
C ARG A 56 6.16 8.15 13.63
N LYS A 57 5.84 8.19 12.34
CA LYS A 57 5.67 9.40 11.55
C LYS A 57 4.42 9.24 10.70
N LEU A 58 3.75 10.35 10.46
CA LEU A 58 2.64 10.41 9.53
C LEU A 58 3.03 11.29 8.36
N SER A 59 3.05 10.73 7.16
CA SER A 59 3.37 11.46 5.93
C SER A 59 2.22 11.36 4.95
N LEU A 60 1.95 12.45 4.23
CA LEU A 60 0.92 12.45 3.20
C LEU A 60 1.32 11.48 2.08
N LEU A 61 0.40 10.61 1.69
CA LEU A 61 0.62 9.63 0.63
C LEU A 61 0.61 10.35 -0.73
N LYS A 62 1.63 10.14 -1.57
CA LYS A 62 1.77 10.83 -2.86
C LYS A 62 1.83 9.89 -4.07
N THR A 63 1.83 8.58 -3.82
CA THR A 63 1.75 7.53 -4.84
C THR A 63 0.74 6.48 -4.41
N VAL A 64 0.04 5.89 -5.37
CA VAL A 64 -0.81 4.72 -5.16
C VAL A 64 0.00 3.63 -4.47
N HIS A 65 -0.57 3.05 -3.41
CA HIS A 65 0.04 2.01 -2.62
C HIS A 65 -1.05 1.00 -2.23
N MET A 66 -1.12 -0.11 -2.97
CA MET A 66 -2.17 -1.14 -2.82
C MET A 66 -2.06 -1.91 -1.50
N GLY A 67 -3.06 -2.74 -1.22
CA GLY A 67 -3.32 -3.36 0.07
C GLY A 67 -4.32 -2.56 0.89
N CYS A 68 -5.17 -3.26 1.65
CA CYS A 68 -6.25 -2.69 2.46
C CYS A 68 -6.43 -3.46 3.78
N GLY A 69 -5.39 -4.17 4.23
CA GLY A 69 -5.43 -5.03 5.40
C GLY A 69 -5.49 -4.26 6.73
N GLY A 70 -5.01 -3.02 6.79
CA GLY A 70 -5.09 -2.21 8.00
C GLY A 70 -5.06 -0.71 7.75
N TYR A 71 -6.11 -0.01 8.17
CA TYR A 71 -6.24 1.44 8.01
C TYR A 71 -7.25 2.07 8.98
N ILE A 72 -7.14 3.39 9.17
CA ILE A 72 -8.14 4.21 9.88
C ILE A 72 -8.92 5.01 8.86
N LEU A 73 -10.23 5.08 9.04
CA LEU A 73 -11.18 5.73 8.16
C LEU A 73 -12.02 6.75 8.92
N SER A 74 -12.10 7.99 8.43
CA SER A 74 -13.02 8.99 8.96
C SER A 74 -14.46 8.71 8.52
N GLN A 75 -15.45 9.17 9.28
CA GLN A 75 -16.85 9.01 8.92
C GLN A 75 -17.18 9.64 7.55
N GLN A 76 -16.61 10.81 7.25
CA GLN A 76 -16.83 11.47 5.96
C GLN A 76 -16.23 10.64 4.81
N ALA A 77 -15.01 10.14 4.99
CA ALA A 77 -14.36 9.29 4.00
C ALA A 77 -15.14 8.01 3.73
N ALA A 78 -15.75 7.41 4.75
CA ALA A 78 -16.64 6.26 4.58
C ALA A 78 -17.84 6.58 3.68
N ARG A 79 -18.48 7.76 3.86
CA ARG A 79 -19.59 8.21 3.01
C ARG A 79 -19.13 8.46 1.57
N ASP A 80 -17.99 9.11 1.41
CA ASP A 80 -17.42 9.40 0.09
C ASP A 80 -17.06 8.12 -0.67
N LEU A 81 -16.51 7.11 0.03
CA LEU A 81 -16.23 5.79 -0.53
C LEU A 81 -17.52 5.06 -0.94
N LEU A 82 -18.58 5.11 -0.12
CA LEU A 82 -19.88 4.55 -0.49
C LEU A 82 -20.47 5.21 -1.75
N ASN A 83 -20.36 6.53 -1.85
CA ASN A 83 -20.78 7.26 -3.04
C ASN A 83 -19.94 6.89 -4.26
N LEU A 84 -18.64 6.66 -4.09
CA LEU A 84 -17.75 6.21 -5.17
C LEU A 84 -18.13 4.79 -5.62
N LEU A 85 -18.42 3.89 -4.67
CA LEU A 85 -18.87 2.52 -4.94
C LEU A 85 -20.11 2.47 -5.83
N ALA A 86 -21.07 3.38 -5.61
CA ALA A 86 -22.29 3.46 -6.40
C ALA A 86 -22.07 3.84 -7.88
N THR A 87 -20.87 4.31 -8.25
CA THR A 87 -20.54 4.70 -9.63
C THR A 87 -19.94 3.57 -10.47
N TYR A 88 -19.56 2.44 -9.86
CA TYR A 88 -18.92 1.36 -10.59
C TYR A 88 -19.94 0.33 -11.08
N GLU A 89 -19.89 0.06 -12.38
CA GLU A 89 -20.67 -1.01 -13.01
C GLU A 89 -19.98 -2.38 -12.94
N GLN A 90 -18.67 -2.38 -12.66
CA GLN A 90 -17.83 -3.57 -12.64
C GLN A 90 -17.25 -3.80 -11.23
N LEU A 91 -16.92 -5.07 -10.94
CA LEU A 91 -16.24 -5.43 -9.70
C LEU A 91 -14.80 -4.91 -9.69
N ILE A 92 -14.51 -3.99 -8.76
CA ILE A 92 -13.18 -3.42 -8.56
C ILE A 92 -12.65 -3.86 -7.19
N PRO A 93 -11.37 -4.25 -7.09
CA PRO A 93 -10.73 -4.50 -5.80
C PRO A 93 -10.84 -3.32 -4.84
N VAL A 94 -11.15 -3.59 -3.56
CA VAL A 94 -11.37 -2.55 -2.55
C VAL A 94 -10.15 -1.64 -2.36
N ASP A 95 -8.94 -2.21 -2.42
CA ASP A 95 -7.69 -1.47 -2.28
C ASP A 95 -7.45 -0.48 -3.43
N HIS A 96 -7.91 -0.80 -4.64
CA HIS A 96 -7.92 0.14 -5.77
C HIS A 96 -8.89 1.30 -5.49
N ILE A 97 -10.08 1.02 -4.99
CA ILE A 97 -11.06 2.09 -4.70
C ILE A 97 -10.51 3.03 -3.62
N VAL A 98 -9.95 2.48 -2.53
CA VAL A 98 -9.47 3.23 -1.37
C VAL A 98 -8.13 3.95 -1.63
N PHE A 99 -7.13 3.29 -2.22
CA PHE A 99 -5.77 3.82 -2.33
C PHE A 99 -5.37 4.24 -3.74
N LYS A 100 -6.26 4.16 -4.72
CA LYS A 100 -6.07 4.72 -6.07
C LYS A 100 -7.17 5.73 -6.43
N ASP A 101 -8.43 5.32 -6.40
CA ASP A 101 -9.50 6.15 -6.95
C ASP A 101 -9.91 7.26 -5.97
N TYR A 102 -10.09 6.94 -4.69
CA TYR A 102 -10.27 7.94 -3.63
C TYR A 102 -9.08 8.88 -3.52
N MET A 103 -7.85 8.35 -3.65
CA MET A 103 -6.62 9.15 -3.68
C MET A 103 -6.60 10.16 -4.84
N THR A 104 -7.12 9.77 -6.00
CA THR A 104 -7.16 10.64 -7.17
C THR A 104 -8.12 11.81 -6.95
N LYS A 105 -9.24 11.55 -6.26
CA LYS A 105 -10.26 12.56 -5.95
C LYS A 105 -9.88 13.44 -4.76
N PHE A 106 -9.20 12.88 -3.76
CA PHE A 106 -8.81 13.55 -2.52
C PHE A 106 -7.31 13.37 -2.19
N PRO A 107 -6.41 13.90 -3.05
CA PRO A 107 -4.97 13.60 -2.99
C PRO A 107 -4.25 14.08 -1.73
N ASN A 108 -4.87 14.97 -0.95
CA ASN A 108 -4.27 15.58 0.25
C ASN A 108 -4.88 15.05 1.57
N GLN A 109 -5.68 13.98 1.52
CA GLN A 109 -6.39 13.49 2.69
C GLN A 109 -6.00 12.06 3.12
N ILE A 110 -5.09 11.41 2.39
CA ILE A 110 -4.62 10.05 2.69
C ILE A 110 -3.18 10.11 3.20
N PHE A 111 -2.94 9.53 4.38
CA PHE A 111 -1.64 9.49 5.01
C PHE A 111 -1.14 8.06 5.17
N GLN A 112 0.18 7.89 5.16
CA GLN A 112 0.86 6.64 5.48
C GLN A 112 1.57 6.79 6.82
N MET A 113 1.30 5.85 7.74
CA MET A 113 2.10 5.70 8.96
C MET A 113 3.42 4.99 8.65
N LEU A 114 4.52 5.54 9.16
CA LEU A 114 5.88 5.05 8.95
C LEU A 114 6.69 5.09 10.26
N PRO A 115 7.24 3.97 10.75
CA PRO A 115 6.96 2.58 10.36
C PRO A 115 5.46 2.24 10.39
N ALA A 116 5.06 1.26 9.58
CA ALA A 116 3.71 0.72 9.58
C ALA A 116 3.37 0.09 10.93
N LEU A 117 2.11 0.21 11.34
CA LEU A 117 1.60 -0.33 12.59
C LEU A 117 1.23 -1.81 12.48
N CYS A 118 0.98 -2.30 11.27
CA CYS A 118 0.54 -3.68 11.07
C CYS A 118 1.08 -4.28 9.78
N ILE A 119 1.00 -5.60 9.67
CA ILE A 119 1.39 -6.37 8.48
C ILE A 119 0.49 -7.60 8.38
N GLN A 120 0.20 -8.04 7.15
CA GLN A 120 -0.53 -9.28 6.92
C GLN A 120 0.37 -10.51 7.12
N ASP A 121 -0.19 -11.59 7.64
CA ASP A 121 0.51 -12.85 7.93
C ASP A 121 1.30 -13.38 6.72
N HIS A 122 0.70 -13.33 5.53
CA HIS A 122 1.33 -13.80 4.29
C HIS A 122 2.59 -13.00 3.87
N LEU A 123 2.82 -11.81 4.45
CA LEU A 123 4.00 -10.97 4.17
C LEU A 123 5.15 -11.16 5.17
N LEU A 124 4.92 -11.86 6.30
CA LEU A 124 5.95 -12.10 7.33
C LEU A 124 6.95 -13.20 6.94
N GLY A 125 6.68 -13.97 5.89
CA GLY A 125 7.65 -14.83 5.22
C GLY A 125 8.17 -16.03 6.01
N GLN A 126 7.63 -16.33 7.19
CA GLN A 126 8.11 -17.44 8.02
C GLN A 126 7.17 -18.63 8.09
N HIS A 127 5.86 -18.47 7.97
CA HIS A 127 4.88 -19.51 7.70
C HIS A 127 3.56 -18.79 7.47
N VAL A 128 2.77 -19.19 6.47
CA VAL A 128 1.45 -18.60 6.23
C VAL A 128 0.44 -19.44 7.01
N ASN A 129 -0.03 -18.92 8.13
CA ASN A 129 -1.09 -19.52 8.93
C ASN A 129 -2.45 -19.33 8.24
N PHE A 130 -2.60 -18.23 7.50
CA PHE A 130 -3.83 -17.86 6.79
C PHE A 130 -3.62 -17.85 5.26
N PRO A 131 -3.82 -19.00 4.57
CA PRO A 131 -3.63 -19.05 3.12
C PRO A 131 -4.68 -18.19 2.41
N SER A 132 -4.24 -17.39 1.44
CA SER A 132 -5.14 -16.49 0.72
C SER A 132 -5.99 -17.28 -0.29
N PHE A 133 -7.31 -17.25 -0.12
CA PHE A 133 -8.24 -17.90 -1.05
C PHE A 133 -8.15 -17.34 -2.48
N LEU A 134 -7.83 -16.05 -2.59
CA LEU A 134 -7.68 -15.32 -3.87
C LEU A 134 -6.28 -15.43 -4.47
N GLU A 135 -5.35 -16.16 -3.84
CA GLU A 135 -3.98 -16.29 -4.35
C GLU A 135 -3.96 -16.89 -5.75
N LYS A 136 -4.75 -17.94 -5.99
CA LYS A 136 -4.87 -18.59 -7.30
C LYS A 136 -5.34 -17.60 -8.38
N ASP A 137 -6.40 -16.84 -8.10
CA ASP A 137 -6.94 -15.85 -9.03
C ASP A 137 -5.95 -14.71 -9.29
N ARG A 138 -5.22 -14.26 -8.27
CA ARG A 138 -4.15 -13.26 -8.42
C ARG A 138 -3.04 -13.80 -9.33
N ASN A 139 -2.63 -15.05 -9.13
CA ASN A 139 -1.56 -15.66 -9.93
C ASN A 139 -2.01 -15.85 -11.38
N ILE A 140 -3.26 -16.21 -11.62
CA ILE A 140 -3.85 -16.27 -12.98
C ILE A 140 -3.81 -14.89 -13.63
N ARG A 141 -4.29 -13.83 -12.94
CA ARG A 141 -4.28 -12.45 -13.47
C ARG A 141 -2.89 -11.91 -13.76
N LYS A 142 -1.88 -12.35 -13.02
CA LYS A 142 -0.47 -12.01 -13.26
C LYS A 142 0.19 -12.84 -14.36
N GLY A 143 -0.52 -13.83 -14.93
CA GLY A 143 0.06 -14.79 -15.87
C GLY A 143 1.05 -15.76 -15.21
N GLU A 144 1.04 -15.87 -13.87
CA GLU A 144 1.95 -16.72 -13.11
C GLU A 144 1.65 -18.21 -13.29
N TYR A 145 0.41 -18.57 -13.63
CA TYR A 145 0.03 -19.95 -14.00
C TYR A 145 0.66 -20.40 -15.34
N GLU A 146 0.73 -19.51 -16.34
CA GLU A 146 1.49 -19.76 -17.58
C GLU A 146 3.01 -19.78 -17.33
N TYR A 147 3.47 -19.06 -16.30
CA TYR A 147 4.89 -18.94 -15.92
C TYR A 147 5.49 -20.21 -15.30
N GLN A 148 4.66 -21.18 -14.90
CA GLN A 148 5.16 -22.48 -14.42
C GLN A 148 5.72 -23.34 -15.57
N ILE A 149 5.32 -23.07 -16.82
CA ILE A 149 5.95 -23.62 -18.02
C ILE A 149 6.94 -22.57 -18.54
N LYS A 150 8.08 -22.37 -17.86
CA LYS A 150 9.13 -21.47 -18.38
C LYS A 150 9.66 -22.05 -19.69
N PRO A 151 9.49 -21.39 -20.85
CA PRO A 151 10.08 -21.86 -22.09
C PRO A 151 11.61 -21.92 -21.91
N LYS A 152 12.24 -23.01 -22.37
CA LYS A 152 13.70 -23.10 -22.38
C LYS A 152 14.24 -22.02 -23.33
N LEU A 153 14.76 -20.93 -22.76
CA LEU A 153 15.32 -19.83 -23.54
C LEU A 153 16.71 -20.19 -24.06
N ASN A 154 16.92 -19.98 -25.36
CA ASN A 154 18.24 -20.10 -25.99
C ASN A 154 19.16 -18.95 -25.54
N PHE A 155 20.48 -19.10 -25.76
CA PHE A 155 21.49 -18.15 -25.27
C PHE A 155 21.23 -16.69 -25.68
N VAL A 156 20.82 -16.46 -26.93
CA VAL A 156 20.45 -15.13 -27.44
C VAL A 156 19.25 -14.52 -26.70
N GLN A 157 18.23 -15.33 -26.42
CA GLN A 157 17.04 -14.89 -25.69
C GLN A 157 17.37 -14.56 -24.23
N LYS A 158 18.34 -15.24 -23.62
CA LYS A 158 18.86 -14.88 -22.29
C LYS A 158 19.54 -13.50 -22.31
N ILE A 159 20.38 -13.23 -23.31
CA ILE A 159 21.05 -11.92 -23.46
C ILE A 159 20.02 -10.81 -23.70
N GLN A 160 19.05 -11.02 -24.59
CA GLN A 160 17.99 -10.06 -24.84
C GLN A 160 17.18 -9.75 -23.57
N ARG A 161 16.84 -10.79 -22.80
CA ARG A 161 16.13 -10.63 -21.51
C ARG A 161 16.94 -9.81 -20.51
N GLU A 162 18.25 -10.02 -20.38
CA GLU A 162 19.08 -9.21 -19.49
C GLU A 162 19.22 -7.75 -19.97
N ARG A 163 19.29 -7.51 -21.28
CA ARG A 163 19.26 -6.14 -21.83
C ARG A 163 17.94 -5.42 -21.51
N LEU A 164 16.82 -6.12 -21.63
CA LEU A 164 15.50 -5.61 -21.25
C LEU A 164 15.40 -5.35 -19.74
N ARG A 165 16.05 -6.18 -18.90
CA ARG A 165 16.13 -5.93 -17.46
C ARG A 165 16.91 -4.67 -17.14
N LEU A 166 18.05 -4.47 -17.78
CA LEU A 166 18.85 -3.25 -17.62
C LEU A 166 18.06 -2.01 -18.05
N SER A 167 17.38 -2.03 -19.19
CA SER A 167 16.56 -0.89 -19.63
C SER A 167 15.39 -0.63 -18.67
N ALA A 168 14.73 -1.68 -18.18
CA ALA A 168 13.68 -1.55 -17.16
C ALA A 168 14.22 -0.95 -15.85
N GLN A 169 15.42 -1.32 -15.42
CA GLN A 169 16.08 -0.74 -14.24
C GLN A 169 16.40 0.74 -14.44
N ILE A 170 16.90 1.13 -15.62
CA ILE A 170 17.16 2.54 -15.95
C ILE A 170 15.85 3.35 -15.94
N ILE A 171 14.79 2.85 -16.59
CA ILE A 171 13.47 3.49 -16.58
C ILE A 171 12.94 3.64 -15.16
N LYS A 172 13.14 2.63 -14.31
CA LYS A 172 12.76 2.69 -12.89
C LYS A 172 13.51 3.81 -12.16
N LEU A 173 14.82 3.91 -12.34
CA LEU A 173 15.63 4.97 -11.73
C LEU A 173 15.18 6.36 -12.18
N LEU A 174 14.89 6.54 -13.48
CA LEU A 174 14.34 7.79 -14.01
C LEU A 174 12.99 8.13 -13.38
N LYS A 175 12.09 7.16 -13.22
CA LYS A 175 10.81 7.35 -12.52
C LYS A 175 11.00 7.73 -11.05
N GLU A 176 11.90 7.05 -10.33
CA GLU A 176 12.22 7.40 -8.94
C GLU A 176 12.78 8.83 -8.84
N PHE A 177 13.66 9.23 -9.77
CA PHE A 177 14.21 10.59 -9.85
C PHE A 177 13.14 11.65 -10.12
N VAL A 178 12.22 11.40 -11.06
CA VAL A 178 11.08 12.31 -11.33
C VAL A 178 10.18 12.48 -10.10
N LEU A 179 9.97 11.43 -9.30
CA LEU A 179 9.21 11.54 -8.05
C LEU A 179 9.90 12.48 -7.07
N VAL A 180 11.23 12.37 -6.92
CA VAL A 180 12.02 13.25 -6.06
C VAL A 180 11.93 14.71 -6.53
N LEU A 181 12.05 14.97 -7.84
CA LEU A 181 11.87 16.33 -8.39
C LEU A 181 10.47 16.91 -8.12
N LYS A 182 9.45 16.06 -8.02
CA LYS A 182 8.07 16.47 -7.64
C LYS A 182 7.88 16.62 -6.13
N GLY A 183 8.95 16.69 -5.34
CA GLY A 183 8.91 16.82 -3.88
C GLY A 183 8.49 15.54 -3.13
N LYS A 184 8.40 14.40 -3.83
CA LYS A 184 7.98 13.12 -3.26
C LYS A 184 9.20 12.34 -2.79
N ARG A 185 9.19 11.92 -1.54
CA ARG A 185 10.21 11.05 -0.95
C ARG A 185 9.78 9.60 -1.08
N LEU A 186 10.55 8.82 -1.84
CA LEU A 186 10.38 7.37 -1.89
C LEU A 186 11.03 6.74 -0.65
N THR A 187 10.26 5.99 0.13
CA THR A 187 10.74 5.43 1.41
C THR A 187 10.31 4.00 1.61
N LYS A 188 11.07 3.24 2.41
CA LYS A 188 10.76 1.85 2.73
C LYS A 188 9.65 1.80 3.76
N VAL A 189 8.59 1.04 3.50
CA VAL A 189 7.56 0.74 4.50
C VAL A 189 8.09 -0.40 5.34
N LYS A 190 8.55 -0.09 6.55
CA LYS A 190 8.99 -1.09 7.52
C LYS A 190 7.82 -1.39 8.47
N PHE A 191 7.61 -2.66 8.78
CA PHE A 191 6.80 -3.08 9.92
C PHE A 191 7.66 -3.05 11.17
N LYS A 192 7.11 -2.49 12.26
CA LYS A 192 7.69 -2.50 13.60
C LYS A 192 6.57 -2.57 14.60
#